data_AF-A0A9E4C824-F1
#
_entry.id   AF-A0A9E4C824-F1
#
_cell.length_a   1.000
_cell.length_b   1.000
_cell.length_c   1.000
_cell.angle_alpha   90.00
_cell.angle_beta   90.00
_cell.angle_gamma   90.00
#
_symmetry.space_group_name_H-M   'P 1'
#
loop_
_entity.id
_entity.type
_entity.pdbx_description
1 polymer ?
#
loop_
_entity_poly.entity_id
_entity_poly.type
_entity_poly.pdbx_seq_one_letter_code
_entity_poly.pdbx_strand_id
1 'polypeptide(L)'
;MQGDVFAASGLAGVVQLLRWNDVEQRFEPVRRLGALAKLSGVALDDAGRIWTPCGSWRWRDSCEAPLSLGDKEPDVHAQPIMLDGKTLCLLKKHYSYVQLAAGPCLDASGWSHLESRGVADFDLPTTVTGAAAVAENNSQSMVVALRSGEAFEIGITPDGKYFVQIGHGPYRIYELSGLGQAQRIAGTIDVDKEQILAAERQNLRRVAAKQTPKTATIPGTIRWDKSGKFRAEVELSVDAERLYLRYRVQDPSPWRNNGRDWTKLFATGDSVDLQFAADPQADPRRKGPVAGDKRLLIAPFDGQPIAVLYEHRKADGKNPIDFTSPWRGERVDNVVRLDDAQIEVKLESGGYEVKAAVLLADLGLRPDDKRPFRADFGVVFGDAEGNDANLRSYWSNQSTGLVDDIPGEIMLSPNLWGELRFE
;
A
#
# COMPACT_ATOMS: atom_id res chain seq x y z
N MET A 1 35.51 -13.43 -9.98
CA MET A 1 36.76 -14.23 -9.99
C MET A 1 37.29 -14.30 -11.41
N GLN A 2 38.58 -14.56 -11.61
CA GLN A 2 39.11 -14.99 -12.90
C GLN A 2 39.86 -16.30 -12.70
N GLY A 3 39.37 -17.38 -13.32
CA GLY A 3 39.85 -18.72 -13.01
C GLY A 3 39.65 -19.04 -11.52
N ASP A 4 40.72 -19.46 -10.86
CA ASP A 4 40.79 -19.82 -9.44
C ASP A 4 41.19 -18.64 -8.52
N VAL A 5 41.26 -17.42 -9.06
CA VAL A 5 41.68 -16.22 -8.33
C VAL A 5 40.49 -15.28 -8.07
N PHE A 6 40.35 -14.86 -6.82
CA PHE A 6 39.25 -14.08 -6.28
C PHE A 6 39.76 -12.69 -5.86
N ALA A 7 39.01 -11.63 -6.19
CA ALA A 7 39.26 -10.31 -5.60
C ALA A 7 38.52 -10.20 -4.27
N ALA A 8 39.20 -9.72 -3.24
CA ALA A 8 38.66 -9.58 -1.90
C ALA A 8 39.11 -8.25 -1.28
N SER A 9 38.22 -7.65 -0.48
CA SER A 9 38.51 -6.51 0.39
C SER A 9 38.32 -6.90 1.86
N GLY A 10 38.78 -6.05 2.79
CA GLY A 10 38.46 -6.14 4.21
C GLY A 10 39.45 -6.94 5.08
N LEU A 11 40.34 -7.74 4.49
CA LEU A 11 41.46 -8.36 5.23
C LEU A 11 42.52 -7.30 5.54
N ALA A 12 42.51 -6.80 6.78
CA ALA A 12 43.39 -5.73 7.27
C ALA A 12 43.30 -4.41 6.46
N GLY A 13 42.13 -4.12 5.87
CA GLY A 13 41.92 -2.89 5.08
C GLY A 13 42.65 -2.89 3.73
N VAL A 14 42.96 -4.06 3.17
CA VAL A 14 43.66 -4.21 1.89
C VAL A 14 42.75 -4.86 0.86
N VAL A 15 42.77 -4.33 -0.37
CA VAL A 15 42.23 -4.98 -1.55
C VAL A 15 43.30 -5.89 -2.13
N GLN A 16 42.97 -7.17 -2.29
CA GLN A 16 43.93 -8.20 -2.71
C GLN A 16 43.27 -9.29 -3.54
N LEU A 17 44.10 -9.98 -4.30
CA LEU A 17 43.76 -11.19 -5.00
C LEU A 17 44.13 -12.38 -4.15
N LEU A 18 43.20 -13.32 -4.01
CA LEU A 18 43.33 -14.53 -3.22
C LEU A 18 43.15 -15.75 -4.14
N ARG A 19 43.84 -16.84 -3.82
CA ARG A 19 43.61 -18.16 -4.43
C ARG A 19 43.22 -19.14 -3.34
N TRP A 20 42.25 -19.99 -3.61
CA TRP A 20 41.90 -21.08 -2.71
C TRP A 20 42.98 -22.16 -2.76
N ASN A 21 43.52 -22.54 -1.60
CA ASN A 21 44.45 -23.66 -1.46
C ASN A 21 43.66 -24.88 -0.96
N ASP A 22 43.47 -25.87 -1.84
CA ASP A 22 42.72 -27.10 -1.52
C ASP A 22 43.40 -27.97 -0.45
N VAL A 23 44.72 -27.88 -0.28
CA VAL A 23 45.45 -28.68 0.72
C VAL A 23 45.24 -28.08 2.11
N GLU A 24 45.46 -26.77 2.23
CA GLU A 24 45.37 -26.05 3.51
C GLU A 24 43.94 -25.57 3.84
N GLN A 25 42.99 -25.79 2.93
CA GLN A 25 41.58 -25.39 3.05
C GLN A 25 41.41 -23.91 3.46
N ARG A 26 42.20 -23.04 2.83
CA ARG A 26 42.21 -21.59 3.12
C ARG A 26 42.51 -20.77 1.88
N PHE A 27 42.13 -19.49 1.92
CA PHE A 27 42.57 -18.52 0.93
C PHE A 27 43.99 -18.02 1.21
N GLU A 28 44.82 -17.96 0.17
CA GLU A 28 46.17 -17.45 0.23
C GLU A 28 46.31 -16.19 -0.64
N PRO A 29 46.97 -15.11 -0.13
CA PRO A 29 47.21 -13.92 -0.93
C PRO A 29 48.10 -14.20 -2.13
N VAL A 30 47.58 -13.93 -3.33
CA VAL A 30 48.32 -13.97 -4.59
C VAL A 30 49.01 -12.62 -4.83
N ARG A 31 48.28 -11.52 -4.60
CA ARG A 31 48.78 -10.17 -4.85
C ARG A 31 47.98 -9.13 -4.07
N ARG A 32 48.65 -8.14 -3.50
CA ARG A 32 48.02 -6.93 -2.93
C ARG A 32 47.91 -5.85 -3.99
N LEU A 33 46.81 -5.10 -3.98
CA LEU A 33 46.55 -4.00 -4.93
C LEU A 33 46.62 -2.64 -4.26
N GLY A 34 45.98 -2.48 -3.10
CA GLY A 34 46.00 -1.19 -2.41
C GLY A 34 45.32 -1.26 -1.06
N ALA A 35 45.57 -0.25 -0.23
CA ALA A 35 44.96 -0.11 1.09
C ALA A 35 43.73 0.81 1.01
N LEU A 36 42.58 0.29 1.43
CA LEU A 36 41.33 1.02 1.62
C LEU A 36 40.68 0.46 2.89
N ALA A 37 40.78 1.22 3.98
CA ALA A 37 40.45 0.74 5.33
C ALA A 37 38.94 0.54 5.54
N LYS A 38 38.09 1.30 4.84
CA LYS A 38 36.64 1.29 5.00
C LYS A 38 35.95 0.74 3.75
N LEU A 39 36.13 -0.56 3.49
CA LEU A 39 35.46 -1.26 2.39
C LEU A 39 34.54 -2.37 2.90
N SER A 40 33.27 -2.26 2.54
CA SER A 40 32.27 -3.33 2.72
C SER A 40 32.36 -4.42 1.63
N GLY A 41 32.97 -4.13 0.48
CA GLY A 41 33.06 -5.07 -0.64
C GLY A 41 33.68 -4.47 -1.90
N VAL A 42 33.81 -5.31 -2.93
CA VAL A 42 34.28 -4.96 -4.28
C VAL A 42 33.33 -5.52 -5.33
N ALA A 43 33.29 -4.88 -6.51
CA ALA A 43 32.65 -5.44 -7.70
C ALA A 43 33.68 -5.81 -8.77
N LEU A 44 33.30 -6.69 -9.68
CA LEU A 44 34.09 -7.05 -10.85
C LEU A 44 33.30 -6.77 -12.13
N ASP A 45 33.94 -6.15 -13.12
CA ASP A 45 33.39 -6.01 -14.47
C ASP A 45 33.87 -7.14 -15.40
N ASP A 46 33.25 -7.24 -16.58
CA ASP A 46 33.59 -8.24 -17.60
C ASP A 46 35.02 -8.08 -18.15
N ALA A 47 35.60 -6.88 -18.01
CA ALA A 47 36.99 -6.60 -18.40
C ALA A 47 37.99 -6.99 -17.29
N GLY A 48 37.51 -7.50 -16.15
CA GLY A 48 38.35 -7.89 -15.01
C GLY A 48 38.79 -6.74 -14.13
N ARG A 49 38.15 -5.57 -14.21
CA ARG A 49 38.45 -4.47 -13.29
C ARG A 49 37.78 -4.71 -11.95
N ILE A 50 38.47 -4.30 -10.91
CA ILE A 50 38.06 -4.40 -9.52
C ILE A 50 37.57 -3.02 -9.10
N TRP A 51 36.28 -2.92 -8.84
CA TRP A 51 35.58 -1.68 -8.54
C TRP A 51 35.37 -1.51 -7.05
N THR A 52 35.62 -0.29 -6.58
CA THR A 52 35.38 0.19 -5.22
C THR A 52 34.60 1.50 -5.26
N PRO A 53 34.08 1.98 -4.12
CA PRO A 53 33.51 3.34 -4.03
C PRO A 53 34.44 4.47 -4.42
N CYS A 54 35.75 4.26 -4.29
CA CYS A 54 36.78 5.29 -4.45
C CYS A 54 37.48 5.24 -5.80
N GLY A 55 37.13 4.27 -6.66
CA GLY A 55 37.83 4.03 -7.91
C GLY A 55 37.99 2.55 -8.25
N SER A 56 38.88 2.27 -9.20
CA SER A 56 39.12 0.92 -9.70
C SER A 56 40.59 0.59 -9.91
N TRP A 57 40.88 -0.71 -9.88
CA TRP A 57 42.12 -1.30 -10.39
C TRP A 57 41.82 -2.26 -11.53
N ARG A 58 42.77 -2.46 -12.43
CA ARG A 58 42.73 -3.54 -13.41
C ARG A 58 43.17 -4.83 -12.73
N TRP A 59 42.68 -5.97 -13.23
CA TRP A 59 43.06 -7.27 -12.70
C TRP A 59 44.56 -7.45 -12.55
N ARG A 60 45.35 -6.93 -13.50
CA ARG A 60 46.81 -7.12 -13.62
C ARG A 60 47.65 -6.10 -12.86
N ASP A 61 47.03 -5.10 -12.24
CA ASP A 61 47.74 -4.02 -11.56
C ASP A 61 48.58 -4.54 -10.38
N SER A 62 49.65 -3.83 -10.05
CA SER A 62 50.49 -4.09 -8.87
C SER A 62 50.05 -3.22 -7.69
N CYS A 63 50.68 -3.41 -6.52
CA CYS A 63 50.44 -2.55 -5.36
C CYS A 63 50.91 -1.09 -5.54
N GLU A 64 51.66 -0.81 -6.61
CA GLU A 64 52.15 0.54 -6.94
C GLU A 64 51.27 1.25 -7.97
N ALA A 65 50.33 0.52 -8.59
CA ALA A 65 49.42 1.09 -9.56
C ALA A 65 48.46 2.06 -8.84
N PRO A 66 48.37 3.32 -9.30
CA PRO A 66 47.45 4.28 -8.71
C PRO A 66 46.01 3.80 -8.90
N LEU A 67 45.21 3.89 -7.84
CA LEU A 67 43.76 3.77 -7.95
C LEU A 67 43.26 4.82 -8.95
N SER A 68 42.40 4.44 -9.90
CA SER A 68 41.74 5.45 -10.73
C SER A 68 40.99 6.39 -9.77
N LEU A 69 41.32 7.69 -9.73
CA LEU A 69 40.68 8.65 -8.82
C LEU A 69 39.19 8.64 -9.12
N GLY A 70 38.44 7.98 -8.24
CA GLY A 70 37.00 8.06 -8.14
C GLY A 70 36.60 9.04 -7.06
N ASP A 71 35.30 9.14 -6.85
CA ASP A 71 34.67 10.01 -5.86
C ASP A 71 35.32 9.89 -4.46
N LYS A 72 35.08 10.87 -3.58
CA LYS A 72 35.64 10.84 -2.21
C LYS A 72 35.29 9.53 -1.49
N GLU A 73 36.08 9.15 -0.49
CA GLU A 73 35.78 8.00 0.36
C GLU A 73 34.46 8.22 1.13
N PRO A 74 33.48 7.31 1.02
CA PRO A 74 32.20 7.44 1.73
C PRO A 74 32.33 7.11 3.21
N ASP A 75 31.42 7.66 4.02
CA ASP A 75 31.33 7.35 5.45
C ASP A 75 30.75 5.94 5.68
N VAL A 76 29.77 5.57 4.84
CA VAL A 76 29.10 4.27 4.83
C VAL A 76 28.81 3.89 3.39
N HIS A 77 28.98 2.63 3.02
CA HIS A 77 28.54 2.15 1.71
C HIS A 77 28.20 0.66 1.73
N ALA A 78 27.26 0.26 0.88
CA ALA A 78 27.01 -1.14 0.58
C ALA A 78 28.08 -1.67 -0.38
N GLN A 79 28.19 -3.00 -0.52
CA GLN A 79 29.02 -3.58 -1.56
C GLN A 79 28.61 -3.03 -2.95
N PRO A 80 29.55 -2.57 -3.79
CA PRO A 80 29.20 -2.19 -5.15
C PRO A 80 28.65 -3.39 -5.93
N ILE A 81 27.69 -3.17 -6.81
CA ILE A 81 27.14 -4.21 -7.70
C ILE A 81 27.44 -3.85 -9.15
N MET A 82 27.60 -4.89 -9.97
CA MET A 82 27.82 -4.74 -11.41
C MET A 82 26.59 -5.25 -12.15
N LEU A 83 25.89 -4.36 -12.85
CA LEU A 83 24.77 -4.72 -13.73
C LEU A 83 25.31 -5.01 -15.14
N ASP A 84 24.81 -6.08 -15.74
CA ASP A 84 25.14 -6.53 -17.11
C ASP A 84 26.66 -6.55 -17.40
N GLY A 85 27.46 -6.81 -16.36
CA GLY A 85 28.92 -6.87 -16.44
C GLY A 85 29.63 -5.54 -16.70
N LYS A 86 28.90 -4.41 -16.79
CA LYS A 86 29.44 -3.13 -17.29
C LYS A 86 28.98 -1.88 -16.55
N THR A 87 27.83 -1.90 -15.89
CA THR A 87 27.28 -0.73 -15.20
C THR A 87 27.46 -0.89 -13.71
N LEU A 88 28.35 -0.09 -13.11
CA LEU A 88 28.52 -0.06 -11.66
C LEU A 88 27.32 0.65 -11.03
N CYS A 89 26.76 0.03 -9.99
CA CYS A 89 25.82 0.68 -9.08
C CYS A 89 26.35 0.59 -7.64
N LEU A 90 26.18 1.69 -6.89
CA LEU A 90 26.72 1.80 -5.54
C LEU A 90 25.83 2.68 -4.67
N LEU A 91 25.39 2.14 -3.55
CA LEU A 91 24.72 2.89 -2.48
C LEU A 91 25.73 3.33 -1.43
N LYS A 92 25.83 4.63 -1.20
CA LYS A 92 26.80 5.21 -0.27
C LYS A 92 26.26 6.44 0.45
N LYS A 93 26.82 6.75 1.61
CA LYS A 93 26.54 7.97 2.38
C LYS A 93 27.79 8.82 2.45
N HIS A 94 27.63 10.09 2.17
CA HIS A 94 28.63 11.14 2.36
C HIS A 94 28.05 12.21 3.28
N TYR A 95 28.72 12.47 4.39
CA TYR A 95 28.26 13.40 5.41
C TYR A 95 26.81 13.08 5.84
N SER A 96 25.87 13.96 5.51
CA SER A 96 24.46 13.83 5.85
C SER A 96 23.58 13.34 4.70
N TYR A 97 24.14 13.03 3.52
CA TYR A 97 23.39 12.68 2.32
C TYR A 97 23.73 11.28 1.83
N VAL A 98 22.69 10.48 1.60
CA VAL A 98 22.83 9.21 0.88
C VAL A 98 22.81 9.48 -0.61
N GLN A 99 23.65 8.77 -1.33
CA GLN A 99 23.78 8.82 -2.77
C GLN A 99 23.66 7.41 -3.33
N LEU A 100 22.94 7.27 -4.44
CA LEU A 100 23.05 6.13 -5.31
C LEU A 100 23.85 6.57 -6.54
N ALA A 101 25.02 5.98 -6.69
CA ALA A 101 25.93 6.23 -7.79
C ALA A 101 25.72 5.17 -8.87
N ALA A 102 25.55 5.59 -10.12
CA ALA A 102 25.43 4.72 -11.28
C ALA A 102 26.13 5.34 -12.49
N GLY A 103 26.64 4.53 -13.41
CA GLY A 103 27.11 5.05 -14.70
C GLY A 103 28.24 4.28 -15.37
N PRO A 104 28.64 4.73 -16.58
CA PRO A 104 29.69 4.11 -17.36
C PRO A 104 31.03 4.30 -16.66
N CYS A 105 31.73 3.20 -16.42
CA CYS A 105 32.69 3.21 -15.33
C CYS A 105 34.06 3.82 -15.68
N LEU A 106 34.39 4.07 -16.94
CA LEU A 106 35.59 4.82 -17.31
C LEU A 106 35.31 5.81 -18.43
N ASP A 107 35.83 7.03 -18.29
CA ASP A 107 35.87 7.99 -19.39
C ASP A 107 36.99 7.65 -20.40
N ALA A 108 37.07 8.43 -21.48
CA ALA A 108 38.09 8.26 -22.52
C ALA A 108 39.54 8.40 -22.01
N SER A 109 39.74 8.99 -20.83
CA SER A 109 41.04 9.18 -20.19
C SER A 109 41.38 8.08 -19.18
N GLY A 110 40.47 7.12 -18.95
CA GLY A 110 40.66 6.03 -18.00
C GLY A 110 40.42 6.43 -16.54
N TRP A 111 39.71 7.55 -16.30
CA TRP A 111 39.24 7.90 -14.97
C TRP A 111 37.87 7.32 -14.70
N SER A 112 37.65 6.93 -13.45
CA SER A 112 36.35 6.44 -12.99
C SER A 112 35.35 7.58 -12.89
N HIS A 113 34.26 7.50 -13.66
CA HIS A 113 33.16 8.46 -13.60
C HIS A 113 31.90 7.77 -13.09
N LEU A 114 31.20 8.45 -12.18
CA LEU A 114 29.92 7.99 -11.64
C LEU A 114 28.97 9.18 -11.59
N GLU A 115 27.75 9.01 -12.07
CA GLU A 115 26.68 9.92 -11.73
C GLU A 115 26.22 9.60 -10.31
N SER A 116 26.48 10.49 -9.36
CA SER A 116 25.96 10.38 -8.00
C SER A 116 24.72 11.26 -7.86
N ARG A 117 23.60 10.66 -7.47
CA ARG A 117 22.37 11.38 -7.17
C ARG A 117 22.01 11.19 -5.72
N GLY A 118 21.68 12.30 -5.05
CA GLY A 118 21.20 12.25 -3.67
C GLY A 118 19.87 11.51 -3.58
N VAL A 119 19.75 10.60 -2.62
CA VAL A 119 18.50 9.95 -2.25
C VAL A 119 17.94 10.70 -1.05
N ALA A 120 16.91 11.51 -1.29
CA ALA A 120 16.26 12.29 -0.24
C ALA A 120 15.52 11.37 0.75
N ASP A 121 15.46 11.79 2.01
CA ASP A 121 14.69 11.13 3.08
C ASP A 121 15.01 9.64 3.29
N PHE A 122 16.22 9.23 2.88
CA PHE A 122 16.73 7.88 3.04
C PHE A 122 17.99 7.93 3.90
N ASP A 123 17.96 7.24 5.04
CA ASP A 123 19.16 7.03 5.87
C ASP A 123 19.74 5.65 5.57
N LEU A 124 21.04 5.62 5.28
CA LEU A 124 21.76 4.38 5.03
C LEU A 124 22.27 3.85 6.38
N PRO A 125 21.79 2.69 6.86
CA PRO A 125 22.23 2.15 8.14
C PRO A 125 23.74 1.93 8.14
N THR A 126 24.41 2.28 9.24
CA THR A 126 25.86 2.03 9.40
C THR A 126 26.21 0.54 9.47
N THR A 127 25.19 -0.32 9.57
CA THR A 127 25.29 -1.78 9.65
C THR A 127 25.21 -2.47 8.28
N VAL A 128 25.11 -1.74 7.17
CA VAL A 128 25.13 -2.34 5.83
C VAL A 128 26.43 -3.11 5.59
N THR A 129 26.32 -4.28 4.96
CA THR A 129 27.46 -5.17 4.72
C THR A 129 27.58 -5.57 3.25
N GLY A 130 26.47 -5.95 2.61
CA GLY A 130 26.48 -6.50 1.25
C GLY A 130 25.35 -5.95 0.41
N ALA A 131 25.45 -6.14 -0.90
CA ALA A 131 24.36 -5.91 -1.83
C ALA A 131 24.47 -6.84 -3.03
N ALA A 132 23.33 -7.15 -3.65
CA ALA A 132 23.23 -7.93 -4.87
C ALA A 132 22.16 -7.35 -5.80
N ALA A 133 22.38 -7.48 -7.10
CA ALA A 133 21.34 -7.25 -8.10
C ALA A 133 20.47 -8.51 -8.23
N VAL A 134 19.16 -8.34 -8.15
CA VAL A 134 18.15 -9.38 -8.37
C VAL A 134 17.29 -8.97 -9.56
N ALA A 135 16.99 -9.91 -10.45
CA ALA A 135 16.12 -9.69 -11.61
C ALA A 135 14.88 -10.57 -11.49
N GLU A 136 13.69 -9.97 -11.54
CA GLU A 136 12.41 -10.66 -11.51
C GLU A 136 11.45 -10.10 -12.57
N ASN A 137 10.94 -10.96 -13.46
CA ASN A 137 9.81 -10.68 -14.35
C ASN A 137 9.84 -9.29 -15.04
N ASN A 138 10.99 -8.93 -15.63
CA ASN A 138 11.30 -7.64 -16.29
C ASN A 138 11.58 -6.43 -15.37
N SER A 139 11.75 -6.65 -14.07
CA SER A 139 12.23 -5.66 -13.12
C SER A 139 13.60 -6.05 -12.55
N GLN A 140 14.37 -5.05 -12.14
CA GLN A 140 15.69 -5.23 -11.54
C GLN A 140 15.70 -4.47 -10.21
N SER A 141 16.35 -5.05 -9.21
CA SER A 141 16.42 -4.48 -7.88
C SER A 141 17.80 -4.70 -7.27
N MET A 142 18.23 -3.77 -6.44
CA MET A 142 19.36 -3.94 -5.54
C MET A 142 18.84 -4.34 -4.17
N VAL A 143 19.15 -5.55 -3.74
CA VAL A 143 18.91 -6.02 -2.37
C VAL A 143 20.15 -5.71 -1.54
N VAL A 144 19.99 -4.98 -0.44
CA VAL A 144 21.06 -4.55 0.46
C VAL A 144 20.91 -5.27 1.78
N ALA A 145 21.95 -6.00 2.19
CA ALA A 145 21.98 -6.77 3.42
C ALA A 145 22.59 -5.95 4.58
N LEU A 146 22.00 -6.12 5.76
CA LEU A 146 22.48 -5.61 7.03
C LEU A 146 23.22 -6.71 7.81
N ARG A 147 24.10 -6.30 8.72
CA ARG A 147 24.82 -7.21 9.64
C ARG A 147 23.88 -8.09 10.48
N SER A 148 22.64 -7.66 10.71
CA SER A 148 21.61 -8.44 11.42
C SER A 148 21.10 -9.65 10.63
N GLY A 149 21.34 -9.70 9.31
CA GLY A 149 20.74 -10.67 8.39
C GLY A 149 19.45 -10.17 7.73
N GLU A 150 18.92 -9.03 8.15
CA GLU A 150 17.82 -8.34 7.46
C GLU A 150 18.32 -7.71 6.14
N ALA A 151 17.40 -7.46 5.22
CA ALA A 151 17.70 -6.79 3.96
C ALA A 151 16.57 -5.83 3.56
N PHE A 152 16.92 -4.82 2.75
CA PHE A 152 15.96 -3.95 2.09
C PHE A 152 16.23 -3.92 0.59
N GLU A 153 15.21 -3.57 -0.20
CA GLU A 153 15.25 -3.62 -1.66
C GLU A 153 15.06 -2.22 -2.26
N ILE A 154 15.82 -1.92 -3.31
CA ILE A 154 15.71 -0.70 -4.10
C ILE A 154 15.53 -1.07 -5.57
N GLY A 155 14.39 -0.71 -6.17
CA GLY A 155 14.17 -0.91 -7.61
C GLY A 155 15.12 -0.06 -8.47
N ILE A 156 15.75 -0.69 -9.46
CA ILE A 156 16.72 -0.09 -10.37
C ILE A 156 16.40 -0.50 -11.83
N THR A 157 16.58 0.40 -12.79
CA THR A 157 16.57 0.00 -14.20
C THR A 157 17.92 -0.61 -14.63
N PRO A 158 17.99 -1.28 -15.79
CA PRO A 158 19.26 -1.71 -16.40
C PRO A 158 20.28 -0.59 -16.61
N ASP A 159 19.82 0.66 -16.75
CA ASP A 159 20.66 1.86 -16.83
C ASP A 159 20.80 2.63 -15.50
N GLY A 160 20.31 2.09 -14.38
CA GLY A 160 20.52 2.64 -13.02
C GLY A 160 19.61 3.81 -12.60
N LYS A 161 18.44 3.99 -13.24
CA LYS A 161 17.41 5.02 -12.97
C LYS A 161 16.27 4.50 -12.07
N TYR A 162 15.47 5.43 -11.55
CA TYR A 162 14.55 5.23 -10.41
C TYR A 162 13.08 5.18 -10.80
N PHE A 163 12.33 4.42 -10.01
CA PHE A 163 10.89 4.51 -9.85
C PHE A 163 10.54 4.72 -8.39
N VAL A 164 9.39 5.35 -8.13
CA VAL A 164 8.85 5.48 -6.77
C VAL A 164 7.76 4.45 -6.56
N GLN A 165 7.92 3.68 -5.47
CA GLN A 165 6.95 2.71 -4.99
C GLN A 165 6.06 3.39 -3.94
N ILE A 166 4.75 3.43 -4.18
CA ILE A 166 3.76 3.99 -3.25
C ILE A 166 2.58 3.04 -3.13
N GLY A 167 2.13 2.79 -1.89
CA GLY A 167 0.90 2.06 -1.57
C GLY A 167 1.07 1.20 -0.31
N HIS A 168 0.05 1.16 0.56
CA HIS A 168 0.02 0.31 1.77
C HIS A 168 -0.48 -1.12 1.45
N GLY A 169 -1.28 -1.30 0.38
CA GLY A 169 -1.84 -2.60 -0.03
C GLY A 169 -1.48 -3.04 -1.46
N PRO A 170 -1.90 -2.31 -2.53
CA PRO A 170 -1.50 -2.63 -3.89
C PRO A 170 -0.22 -1.87 -4.30
N TYR A 171 0.82 -2.61 -4.66
CA TYR A 171 2.07 -2.09 -5.20
C TYR A 171 1.83 -1.26 -6.46
N ARG A 172 2.27 0.01 -6.46
CA ARG A 172 2.27 0.87 -7.64
C ARG A 172 3.66 1.44 -7.85
N ILE A 173 4.18 1.24 -9.05
CA ILE A 173 5.48 1.72 -9.50
C ILE A 173 5.20 2.90 -10.44
N TYR A 174 5.65 4.09 -10.05
CA TYR A 174 5.50 5.31 -10.85
C TYR A 174 6.85 5.76 -11.40
N GLU A 175 6.90 6.02 -12.71
CA GLU A 175 8.00 6.76 -13.33
C GLU A 175 7.87 8.24 -12.97
N LEU A 176 8.88 8.80 -12.29
CA LEU A 176 8.92 10.22 -11.96
C LEU A 176 9.79 10.99 -12.96
N SER A 177 9.15 11.60 -13.95
CA SER A 177 9.79 12.57 -14.86
C SER A 177 9.71 14.00 -14.30
N GLY A 178 10.74 14.84 -14.52
CA GLY A 178 10.66 16.30 -14.32
C GLY A 178 11.07 16.86 -12.95
N LEU A 179 11.56 16.04 -12.01
CA LEU A 179 12.06 16.49 -10.69
C LEU A 179 13.17 17.56 -10.75
N GLY A 180 13.99 17.56 -11.81
CA GLY A 180 15.02 18.58 -12.01
C GLY A 180 14.50 19.99 -12.35
N GLN A 181 13.21 20.11 -12.67
CA GLN A 181 12.54 21.39 -12.90
C GLN A 181 11.66 21.82 -11.71
N ALA A 182 11.57 20.98 -10.68
CA ALA A 182 10.80 21.28 -9.48
C ALA A 182 11.53 22.34 -8.65
N GLN A 183 11.00 23.56 -8.60
CA GLN A 183 11.43 24.54 -7.60
C GLN A 183 10.84 24.16 -6.25
N ARG A 184 11.68 24.10 -5.22
CA ARG A 184 11.23 23.87 -3.84
C ARG A 184 10.42 25.10 -3.39
N ILE A 185 9.12 24.91 -3.23
CA ILE A 185 8.32 25.81 -2.41
C ILE A 185 8.42 25.25 -0.99
N ALA A 186 9.12 25.95 -0.12
CA ALA A 186 9.17 25.63 1.30
C ALA A 186 8.22 26.58 2.04
N GLY A 187 7.35 26.01 2.85
CA GLY A 187 6.41 26.74 3.69
C GLY A 187 5.66 25.76 4.58
N THR A 188 5.22 26.23 5.73
CA THR A 188 4.18 25.55 6.51
C THR A 188 2.84 26.13 6.06
N ILE A 189 1.91 25.25 5.68
CA ILE A 189 0.51 25.62 5.65
C ILE A 189 -0.03 25.20 7.00
N ASP A 190 -0.38 26.17 7.82
CA ASP A 190 -1.17 25.90 9.01
C ASP A 190 -2.56 25.52 8.54
N VAL A 191 -2.84 24.22 8.55
CA VAL A 191 -4.16 23.69 8.24
C VAL A 191 -4.87 23.45 9.55
N ASP A 192 -5.94 24.21 9.80
CA ASP A 192 -6.79 23.97 10.96
C ASP A 192 -7.86 22.90 10.65
N LYS A 193 -8.53 22.44 11.71
CA LYS A 193 -9.60 21.44 11.62
C LYS A 193 -10.76 21.90 10.74
N GLU A 194 -11.09 23.19 10.75
CA GLU A 194 -12.21 23.72 9.95
C GLU A 194 -11.90 23.70 8.46
N GLN A 195 -10.66 23.97 8.08
CA GLN A 195 -10.18 23.93 6.70
C GLN A 195 -10.18 22.50 6.14
N ILE A 196 -9.76 21.50 6.93
CA ILE A 196 -9.85 20.08 6.53
C ILE A 196 -11.31 19.70 6.28
N LEU A 197 -12.20 20.01 7.24
CA LEU A 197 -13.63 19.75 7.12
C LEU A 197 -14.25 20.52 5.93
N ALA A 198 -13.76 21.72 5.62
CA ALA A 198 -14.20 22.48 4.45
C ALA A 198 -13.78 21.82 3.14
N ALA A 199 -12.55 21.33 3.05
CA ALA A 199 -12.03 20.61 1.90
C ALA A 199 -12.81 19.30 1.65
N GLU A 200 -13.09 18.52 2.70
CA GLU A 200 -13.95 17.33 2.63
C GLU A 200 -15.34 17.66 2.11
N ARG A 201 -15.99 18.70 2.68
CA ARG A 201 -17.31 19.17 2.21
C ARG A 201 -17.26 19.60 0.75
N GLN A 202 -16.19 20.25 0.30
CA GLN A 202 -16.03 20.65 -1.10
C GLN A 202 -15.86 19.44 -2.02
N ASN A 203 -15.08 18.43 -1.59
CA ASN A 203 -14.90 17.20 -2.35
C ASN A 203 -16.23 16.45 -2.50
N LEU A 204 -16.99 16.27 -1.40
CA LEU A 204 -18.32 15.65 -1.43
C LEU A 204 -19.28 16.39 -2.37
N ARG A 205 -19.28 17.73 -2.36
CA ARG A 205 -20.08 18.53 -3.31
C ARG A 205 -19.68 18.28 -4.76
N ARG A 206 -18.37 18.21 -5.05
CA ARG A 206 -17.85 17.97 -6.40
C ARG A 206 -18.23 16.57 -6.90
N VAL A 207 -18.22 15.57 -6.03
CA VAL A 207 -18.66 14.21 -6.36
C VAL A 207 -20.17 14.20 -6.61
N ALA A 208 -20.97 14.76 -5.69
CA ALA A 208 -22.42 14.83 -5.82
C ALA A 208 -22.85 15.53 -7.13
N ALA A 209 -22.18 16.61 -7.51
CA ALA A 209 -22.49 17.34 -8.75
C ALA A 209 -22.21 16.55 -10.04
N LYS A 210 -21.33 15.54 -9.98
CA LYS A 210 -20.99 14.67 -11.12
C LYS A 210 -21.76 13.35 -11.09
N GLN A 211 -22.43 13.03 -9.99
CA GLN A 211 -23.09 11.75 -9.80
C GLN A 211 -24.42 11.73 -10.54
N THR A 212 -24.65 10.64 -11.29
CA THR A 212 -25.96 10.38 -11.88
C THR A 212 -26.87 9.75 -10.82
N PRO A 213 -28.10 10.27 -10.62
CA PRO A 213 -29.06 9.62 -9.73
C PRO A 213 -29.29 8.17 -10.12
N LYS A 214 -29.21 7.26 -9.15
CA LYS A 214 -29.51 5.84 -9.34
C LYS A 214 -30.78 5.47 -8.61
N THR A 215 -31.62 4.67 -9.26
CA THR A 215 -32.87 4.17 -8.70
C THR A 215 -32.92 2.64 -8.80
N ALA A 216 -33.56 1.99 -7.84
CA ALA A 216 -33.79 0.55 -7.85
C ALA A 216 -35.08 0.20 -7.08
N THR A 217 -35.55 -1.04 -7.26
CA THR A 217 -36.79 -1.55 -6.66
C THR A 217 -36.51 -2.80 -5.84
N ILE A 218 -37.38 -3.07 -4.86
CA ILE A 218 -37.41 -4.32 -4.09
C ILE A 218 -38.78 -4.97 -4.35
N PRO A 219 -38.84 -6.21 -4.89
CA PRO A 219 -37.71 -7.07 -5.24
C PRO A 219 -36.95 -6.59 -6.49
N GLY A 220 -35.66 -6.93 -6.58
CA GLY A 220 -34.84 -6.53 -7.71
C GLY A 220 -33.38 -6.97 -7.61
N THR A 221 -32.60 -6.67 -8.64
CA THR A 221 -31.15 -6.95 -8.68
C THR A 221 -30.39 -5.67 -9.02
N ILE A 222 -29.36 -5.38 -8.23
CA ILE A 222 -28.48 -4.22 -8.41
C ILE A 222 -27.07 -4.73 -8.70
N ARG A 223 -26.42 -4.15 -9.71
CA ARG A 223 -25.06 -4.50 -10.15
C ARG A 223 -24.17 -3.27 -10.17
N TRP A 224 -22.93 -3.42 -9.73
CA TRP A 224 -21.91 -2.39 -9.83
C TRP A 224 -20.52 -3.01 -9.92
N ASP A 225 -19.55 -2.18 -10.28
CA ASP A 225 -18.15 -2.53 -10.29
C ASP A 225 -17.30 -1.30 -9.94
N LYS A 226 -16.01 -1.51 -9.73
CA LYS A 226 -15.02 -0.44 -9.65
C LYS A 226 -14.19 -0.43 -10.92
N SER A 227 -14.57 0.42 -11.87
CA SER A 227 -13.83 0.62 -13.13
C SER A 227 -13.65 -0.67 -13.94
N GLY A 228 -14.71 -1.49 -14.03
CA GLY A 228 -14.73 -2.76 -14.75
C GLY A 228 -14.09 -3.94 -14.00
N LYS A 229 -13.64 -3.74 -12.76
CA LYS A 229 -13.08 -4.76 -11.87
C LYS A 229 -13.91 -4.88 -10.59
N PHE A 230 -13.72 -5.96 -9.84
CA PHE A 230 -14.39 -6.18 -8.54
C PHE A 230 -15.92 -6.08 -8.68
N ARG A 231 -16.47 -6.91 -9.57
CA ARG A 231 -17.90 -6.94 -9.84
C ARG A 231 -18.65 -7.36 -8.58
N ALA A 232 -19.69 -6.61 -8.25
CA ALA A 232 -20.60 -6.90 -7.16
C ALA A 232 -22.04 -6.83 -7.64
N GLU A 233 -22.84 -7.73 -7.09
CA GLU A 233 -24.27 -7.80 -7.34
C GLU A 233 -24.98 -8.03 -6.01
N VAL A 234 -26.15 -7.42 -5.83
CA VAL A 234 -27.08 -7.76 -4.75
C VAL A 234 -28.46 -8.03 -5.32
N GLU A 235 -29.03 -9.19 -4.99
CA GLU A 235 -30.45 -9.47 -5.15
C GLU A 235 -31.19 -9.11 -3.86
N LEU A 236 -32.32 -8.45 -4.02
CA LEU A 236 -33.16 -7.92 -2.95
C LEU A 236 -34.54 -8.54 -3.06
N SER A 237 -35.07 -9.01 -1.94
CA SER A 237 -36.49 -9.33 -1.80
C SER A 237 -36.94 -9.07 -0.36
N VAL A 238 -38.25 -9.10 -0.14
CA VAL A 238 -38.83 -8.79 1.16
C VAL A 238 -40.08 -9.65 1.36
N ASP A 239 -40.36 -10.02 2.60
CA ASP A 239 -41.67 -10.53 3.00
C ASP A 239 -42.28 -9.64 4.10
N ALA A 240 -43.25 -10.14 4.86
CA ALA A 240 -43.89 -9.38 5.92
C ALA A 240 -42.94 -9.03 7.10
N GLU A 241 -41.88 -9.80 7.30
CA GLU A 241 -41.02 -9.73 8.48
C GLU A 241 -39.55 -9.40 8.17
N ARG A 242 -39.05 -9.83 7.01
CA ARG A 242 -37.61 -9.83 6.70
C ARG A 242 -37.29 -9.18 5.37
N LEU A 243 -36.17 -8.45 5.36
CA LEU A 243 -35.43 -8.08 4.17
C LEU A 243 -34.44 -9.19 3.85
N TYR A 244 -34.44 -9.66 2.61
CA TYR A 244 -33.49 -10.64 2.10
C TYR A 244 -32.48 -9.94 1.20
N LEU A 245 -31.21 -10.20 1.46
CA LEU A 245 -30.05 -9.70 0.73
C LEU A 245 -29.27 -10.90 0.22
N ARG A 246 -28.92 -10.92 -1.07
CA ARG A 246 -27.99 -11.90 -1.62
C ARG A 246 -26.91 -11.21 -2.41
N TYR A 247 -25.74 -11.04 -1.81
CA TYR A 247 -24.56 -10.50 -2.47
C TYR A 247 -23.82 -11.59 -3.22
N ARG A 248 -23.37 -11.28 -4.44
CA ARG A 248 -22.35 -12.04 -5.17
C ARG A 248 -21.20 -11.10 -5.50
N VAL A 249 -20.01 -11.46 -5.06
CA VAL A 249 -18.83 -10.59 -5.13
C VAL A 249 -17.70 -11.33 -5.82
N GLN A 250 -17.09 -10.68 -6.82
CA GLN A 250 -15.84 -11.13 -7.41
C GLN A 250 -14.66 -10.62 -6.57
N ASP A 251 -13.89 -11.54 -6.00
CA ASP A 251 -12.81 -11.25 -5.08
C ASP A 251 -11.71 -12.34 -5.13
N PRO A 252 -10.44 -11.99 -5.40
CA PRO A 252 -9.33 -12.94 -5.39
C PRO A 252 -8.94 -13.44 -3.98
N SER A 253 -9.31 -12.75 -2.90
CA SER A 253 -8.99 -13.11 -1.51
C SER A 253 -10.26 -13.27 -0.67
N PRO A 254 -11.21 -14.13 -1.07
CA PRO A 254 -12.61 -14.01 -0.69
C PRO A 254 -12.87 -14.18 0.81
N TRP A 255 -13.64 -13.25 1.35
CA TRP A 255 -14.29 -13.31 2.65
C TRP A 255 -13.31 -13.40 3.84
N ARG A 256 -12.27 -12.56 3.82
CA ARG A 256 -11.25 -12.47 4.87
C ARG A 256 -11.35 -11.17 5.65
N ASN A 257 -11.54 -11.30 6.96
CA ASN A 257 -11.52 -10.17 7.89
C ASN A 257 -11.08 -10.67 9.28
N ASN A 258 -9.93 -10.21 9.75
CA ASN A 258 -9.30 -10.58 11.02
C ASN A 258 -9.43 -9.47 12.07
N GLY A 259 -10.34 -8.53 11.86
CA GLY A 259 -10.62 -7.48 12.82
C GLY A 259 -11.01 -8.07 14.18
N ARG A 260 -10.30 -7.66 15.24
CA ARG A 260 -10.54 -8.15 16.62
C ARG A 260 -11.68 -7.42 17.33
N ASP A 261 -12.04 -6.25 16.81
CA ASP A 261 -13.13 -5.43 17.32
C ASP A 261 -14.30 -5.53 16.33
N TRP A 262 -15.33 -6.25 16.74
CA TRP A 262 -16.54 -6.44 15.93
C TRP A 262 -17.23 -5.13 15.52
N THR A 263 -16.97 -4.05 16.26
CA THR A 263 -17.54 -2.73 15.97
C THR A 263 -16.82 -2.02 14.83
N LYS A 264 -15.64 -2.51 14.41
CA LYS A 264 -14.75 -1.87 13.42
C LYS A 264 -14.45 -2.71 12.18
N LEU A 265 -15.23 -3.78 11.94
CA LEU A 265 -14.96 -4.70 10.82
C LEU A 265 -15.01 -4.05 9.43
N PHE A 266 -15.66 -2.89 9.31
CA PHE A 266 -15.66 -2.07 8.08
C PHE A 266 -14.29 -1.51 7.68
N ALA A 267 -13.30 -1.59 8.58
CA ALA A 267 -11.96 -1.03 8.40
C ALA A 267 -10.88 -2.10 8.21
N THR A 268 -11.16 -3.36 8.50
CA THR A 268 -10.14 -4.40 8.64
C THR A 268 -10.16 -5.46 7.54
N GLY A 269 -11.21 -5.58 6.73
CA GLY A 269 -11.21 -6.59 5.69
C GLY A 269 -12.52 -6.69 4.92
N ASP A 270 -12.74 -7.84 4.30
CA ASP A 270 -13.91 -8.08 3.48
C ASP A 270 -15.19 -7.95 4.29
N SER A 271 -16.13 -7.21 3.70
CA SER A 271 -17.48 -7.09 4.22
C SER A 271 -18.43 -6.60 3.13
N VAL A 272 -19.71 -6.88 3.32
CA VAL A 272 -20.78 -6.28 2.52
C VAL A 272 -21.61 -5.37 3.42
N ASP A 273 -22.11 -4.26 2.88
CA ASP A 273 -22.98 -3.37 3.66
C ASP A 273 -24.15 -2.77 2.87
N LEU A 274 -25.17 -2.41 3.63
CA LEU A 274 -26.35 -1.66 3.22
C LEU A 274 -26.40 -0.39 4.08
N GLN A 275 -26.29 0.77 3.44
CA GLN A 275 -26.50 2.07 4.07
C GLN A 275 -27.85 2.61 3.64
N PHE A 276 -28.67 3.09 4.56
CA PHE A 276 -30.04 3.46 4.24
C PHE A 276 -30.68 4.44 5.22
N ALA A 277 -31.72 5.12 4.72
CA ALA A 277 -32.57 6.02 5.47
C ALA A 277 -33.85 5.30 5.90
N ALA A 278 -34.03 5.07 7.19
CA ALA A 278 -35.25 4.51 7.76
C ALA A 278 -36.32 5.58 8.03
N ASP A 279 -35.94 6.86 8.10
CA ASP A 279 -36.90 7.97 8.19
C ASP A 279 -37.28 8.47 6.79
N PRO A 280 -38.51 8.24 6.31
CA PRO A 280 -38.97 8.69 5.00
C PRO A 280 -39.13 10.21 4.91
N GLN A 281 -39.05 10.95 6.03
CA GLN A 281 -39.10 12.42 6.06
C GLN A 281 -37.71 13.09 6.05
N ALA A 282 -36.63 12.31 6.17
CA ALA A 282 -35.28 12.86 6.16
C ALA A 282 -34.99 13.58 4.83
N ASP A 283 -34.44 14.80 4.89
CA ASP A 283 -34.09 15.57 3.68
C ASP A 283 -33.17 14.73 2.77
N PRO A 284 -33.60 14.38 1.54
CA PRO A 284 -32.81 13.54 0.64
C PRO A 284 -31.50 14.20 0.19
N ARG A 285 -31.29 15.49 0.46
CA ARG A 285 -30.07 16.25 0.12
C ARG A 285 -29.16 16.49 1.33
N ARG A 286 -29.47 15.91 2.50
CA ARG A 286 -28.65 16.03 3.71
C ARG A 286 -27.24 15.51 3.48
N LYS A 287 -26.26 16.24 3.99
CA LYS A 287 -24.82 16.00 3.73
C LYS A 287 -24.16 15.08 4.75
N GLY A 288 -24.85 14.77 5.83
CA GLY A 288 -24.40 13.89 6.90
C GLY A 288 -25.58 13.17 7.51
N PRO A 289 -25.33 12.20 8.38
CA PRO A 289 -26.37 11.38 8.95
C PRO A 289 -27.31 12.19 9.84
N VAL A 290 -28.60 11.86 9.77
CA VAL A 290 -29.65 12.29 10.70
C VAL A 290 -30.27 11.07 11.38
N ALA A 291 -31.19 11.29 12.31
CA ALA A 291 -31.90 10.18 12.96
C ALA A 291 -32.59 9.31 11.91
N GLY A 292 -32.43 7.98 12.03
CA GLY A 292 -32.93 7.02 11.05
C GLY A 292 -31.94 6.63 9.96
N ASP A 293 -30.80 7.32 9.82
CA ASP A 293 -29.72 6.86 8.95
C ASP A 293 -28.93 5.74 9.62
N LYS A 294 -28.84 4.61 8.91
CA LYS A 294 -28.23 3.38 9.42
C LYS A 294 -27.26 2.77 8.42
N ARG A 295 -26.33 1.97 8.95
CA ARG A 295 -25.50 1.03 8.17
C ARG A 295 -25.66 -0.36 8.76
N LEU A 296 -26.03 -1.32 7.93
CA LEU A 296 -25.95 -2.74 8.21
C LEU A 296 -24.68 -3.27 7.56
N LEU A 297 -23.74 -3.77 8.35
CA LEU A 297 -22.50 -4.41 7.89
C LEU A 297 -22.58 -5.91 8.14
N ILE A 298 -22.15 -6.72 7.19
CA ILE A 298 -22.00 -8.16 7.35
C ILE A 298 -20.54 -8.54 7.04
N ALA A 299 -19.90 -9.21 7.98
CA ALA A 299 -18.48 -9.55 7.91
C ALA A 299 -18.18 -10.85 8.68
N PRO A 300 -17.09 -11.56 8.36
CA PRO A 300 -16.61 -12.64 9.22
C PRO A 300 -16.01 -12.07 10.51
N PHE A 301 -16.27 -12.75 11.63
CA PHE A 301 -15.74 -12.44 12.95
C PHE A 301 -15.65 -13.73 13.77
N ASP A 302 -14.48 -14.05 14.32
CA ASP A 302 -14.26 -15.26 15.13
C ASP A 302 -14.77 -16.56 14.46
N GLY A 303 -14.56 -16.69 13.14
CA GLY A 303 -14.90 -17.89 12.38
C GLY A 303 -16.36 -18.01 11.93
N GLN A 304 -17.19 -17.00 12.19
CA GLN A 304 -18.61 -16.97 11.78
C GLN A 304 -18.99 -15.60 11.19
N PRO A 305 -19.97 -15.53 10.27
CA PRO A 305 -20.48 -14.25 9.82
C PRO A 305 -21.34 -13.59 10.91
N ILE A 306 -21.21 -12.27 11.08
CA ILE A 306 -22.05 -11.46 11.96
C ILE A 306 -22.68 -10.30 11.21
N ALA A 307 -23.85 -9.85 11.66
CA ALA A 307 -24.48 -8.60 11.23
C ALA A 307 -24.31 -7.53 12.31
N VAL A 308 -23.79 -6.37 11.93
CA VAL A 308 -23.59 -5.21 12.81
C VAL A 308 -24.42 -4.04 12.28
N LEU A 309 -25.31 -3.50 13.12
CA LEU A 309 -26.13 -2.35 12.81
C LEU A 309 -25.57 -1.11 13.53
N TYR A 310 -25.24 -0.10 12.74
CA TYR A 310 -24.80 1.21 13.18
C TYR A 310 -25.95 2.21 13.00
N GLU A 311 -26.44 2.79 14.08
CA GLU A 311 -27.54 3.76 14.07
C GLU A 311 -27.00 5.14 14.43
N HIS A 312 -26.96 6.03 13.44
CA HIS A 312 -26.45 7.39 13.64
C HIS A 312 -27.56 8.30 14.17
N ARG A 313 -27.18 9.23 15.05
CA ARG A 313 -28.05 10.27 15.62
C ARG A 313 -29.28 9.69 16.33
N LYS A 314 -29.14 8.51 16.94
CA LYS A 314 -30.19 7.85 17.72
C LYS A 314 -30.16 8.35 19.17
N ALA A 315 -31.05 9.29 19.49
CA ALA A 315 -31.07 9.98 20.78
C ALA A 315 -31.19 9.05 22.00
N ASP A 316 -31.84 7.90 21.87
CA ASP A 316 -32.07 6.91 22.92
C ASP A 316 -31.13 5.68 22.82
N GLY A 317 -30.07 5.78 22.02
CA GLY A 317 -29.07 4.75 21.79
C GLY A 317 -28.49 4.18 23.09
N LYS A 318 -28.26 2.87 23.12
CA LYS A 318 -27.84 2.12 24.32
C LYS A 318 -26.37 1.77 24.34
N ASN A 319 -25.77 1.60 23.16
CA ASN A 319 -24.37 1.25 23.01
C ASN A 319 -23.65 2.24 22.09
N PRO A 320 -23.37 3.47 22.57
CA PRO A 320 -22.68 4.45 21.78
C PRO A 320 -21.18 4.16 21.69
N ILE A 321 -20.59 4.38 20.53
CA ILE A 321 -19.17 4.13 20.26
C ILE A 321 -18.55 5.35 19.59
N ASP A 322 -17.40 5.77 20.12
CA ASP A 322 -16.58 6.82 19.52
C ASP A 322 -15.50 6.19 18.64
N PHE A 323 -15.58 6.46 17.35
CA PHE A 323 -14.61 6.05 16.33
C PHE A 323 -13.60 7.17 16.15
N THR A 324 -12.34 6.95 16.50
CA THR A 324 -11.32 8.01 16.58
C THR A 324 -10.12 7.74 15.67
N SER A 325 -9.56 8.81 15.10
CA SER A 325 -8.22 8.88 14.49
C SER A 325 -7.42 10.02 15.17
N PRO A 326 -6.11 10.20 14.88
CA PRO A 326 -5.30 11.21 15.57
C PRO A 326 -5.80 12.65 15.44
N TRP A 327 -6.59 12.97 14.40
CA TRP A 327 -7.06 14.33 14.11
C TRP A 327 -8.58 14.54 14.28
N ARG A 328 -9.39 13.48 14.39
CA ARG A 328 -10.85 13.60 14.55
C ARG A 328 -11.50 12.36 15.15
N GLY A 329 -12.76 12.49 15.56
CA GLY A 329 -13.60 11.37 15.94
C GLY A 329 -15.01 11.51 15.38
N GLU A 330 -15.70 10.39 15.23
CA GLU A 330 -17.12 10.32 14.91
C GLU A 330 -17.82 9.40 15.92
N ARG A 331 -18.95 9.85 16.45
CA ARG A 331 -19.77 9.08 17.37
C ARG A 331 -20.93 8.43 16.63
N VAL A 332 -21.11 7.13 16.83
CA VAL A 332 -22.34 6.41 16.47
C VAL A 332 -23.09 6.13 17.76
N ASP A 333 -24.36 6.55 17.84
CA ASP A 333 -25.11 6.59 19.09
C ASP A 333 -25.61 5.20 19.53
N ASN A 334 -25.75 4.26 18.59
CA ASN A 334 -26.02 2.86 18.91
C ASN A 334 -25.36 1.93 17.91
N VAL A 335 -24.50 1.03 18.39
CA VAL A 335 -23.88 -0.03 17.60
C VAL A 335 -24.27 -1.37 18.20
N VAL A 336 -24.95 -2.23 17.43
CA VAL A 336 -25.47 -3.50 17.95
C VAL A 336 -25.19 -4.64 16.99
N ARG A 337 -25.01 -5.85 17.53
CA ARG A 337 -25.07 -7.08 16.75
C ARG A 337 -26.52 -7.49 16.57
N LEU A 338 -26.89 -7.95 15.38
CA LEU A 338 -28.21 -8.49 15.10
C LEU A 338 -28.14 -10.02 15.15
N ASP A 339 -28.33 -10.58 16.35
CA ASP A 339 -28.18 -12.03 16.57
C ASP A 339 -29.28 -12.85 15.87
N ASP A 340 -30.44 -12.23 15.57
CA ASP A 340 -31.56 -12.84 14.81
C ASP A 340 -31.38 -12.77 13.28
N ALA A 341 -30.28 -12.19 12.80
CA ALA A 341 -29.93 -12.18 11.38
C ALA A 341 -29.48 -13.57 10.94
N GLN A 342 -30.15 -14.12 9.93
CA GLN A 342 -29.76 -15.41 9.36
C GLN A 342 -28.78 -15.17 8.23
N ILE A 343 -27.55 -15.65 8.37
CA ILE A 343 -26.49 -15.41 7.38
C ILE A 343 -25.90 -16.74 6.90
N GLU A 344 -25.90 -16.94 5.59
CA GLU A 344 -25.19 -18.04 4.91
C GLU A 344 -24.12 -17.44 4.02
N VAL A 345 -22.88 -17.94 4.14
CA VAL A 345 -21.77 -17.54 3.27
C VAL A 345 -21.25 -18.75 2.51
N LYS A 346 -21.09 -18.60 1.20
CA LYS A 346 -20.50 -19.61 0.34
C LYS A 346 -19.32 -19.01 -0.41
N LEU A 347 -18.14 -19.63 -0.24
CA LEU A 347 -16.96 -19.27 -1.02
C LEU A 347 -17.03 -19.92 -2.40
N GLU A 348 -16.64 -19.19 -3.42
CA GLU A 348 -16.57 -19.68 -4.80
C GLU A 348 -15.19 -19.38 -5.40
N SER A 349 -14.85 -20.04 -6.51
CA SER A 349 -13.59 -19.77 -7.20
C SER A 349 -13.55 -18.33 -7.71
N GLY A 350 -12.80 -17.46 -7.05
CA GLY A 350 -12.65 -16.04 -7.40
C GLY A 350 -13.75 -15.13 -6.84
N GLY A 351 -14.41 -15.54 -5.75
CA GLY A 351 -15.41 -14.70 -5.10
C GLY A 351 -16.12 -15.36 -3.92
N TYR A 352 -17.22 -14.73 -3.50
CA TYR A 352 -18.09 -15.26 -2.46
C TYR A 352 -19.54 -14.82 -2.67
N GLU A 353 -20.45 -15.59 -2.08
CA GLU A 353 -21.86 -15.29 -1.97
C GLU A 353 -22.25 -15.13 -0.49
N VAL A 354 -22.95 -14.05 -0.16
CA VAL A 354 -23.54 -13.80 1.17
C VAL A 354 -25.04 -13.70 1.03
N LYS A 355 -25.78 -14.62 1.66
CA LYS A 355 -27.22 -14.49 1.83
C LYS A 355 -27.50 -14.06 3.26
N ALA A 356 -28.34 -13.05 3.42
CA ALA A 356 -28.78 -12.58 4.71
C ALA A 356 -30.29 -12.37 4.74
N ALA A 357 -30.95 -12.78 5.83
CA ALA A 357 -32.34 -12.45 6.13
C ALA A 357 -32.40 -11.69 7.46
N VAL A 358 -32.75 -10.41 7.40
CA VAL A 358 -32.70 -9.48 8.53
C VAL A 358 -34.10 -8.96 8.83
N LEU A 359 -34.47 -8.89 10.11
CA LEU A 359 -35.78 -8.40 10.53
C LEU A 359 -35.97 -6.94 10.13
N LEU A 360 -37.09 -6.63 9.47
CA LEU A 360 -37.46 -5.26 9.09
C LEU A 360 -37.62 -4.36 10.31
N ALA A 361 -38.05 -4.93 11.44
CA ALA A 361 -38.20 -4.22 12.71
C ALA A 361 -36.87 -3.63 13.21
N ASP A 362 -35.77 -4.39 13.13
CA ASP A 362 -34.44 -3.92 13.53
C ASP A 362 -33.94 -2.78 12.62
N LEU A 363 -34.22 -2.93 11.32
CA LEU A 363 -33.86 -1.93 10.32
C LEU A 363 -34.75 -0.67 10.42
N GLY A 364 -35.96 -0.78 10.94
CA GLY A 364 -36.96 0.29 10.94
C GLY A 364 -37.56 0.55 9.55
N LEU A 365 -37.51 -0.44 8.66
CA LEU A 365 -38.05 -0.36 7.31
C LEU A 365 -39.48 -0.89 7.25
N ARG A 366 -40.28 -0.30 6.38
CA ARG A 366 -41.73 -0.56 6.25
C ARG A 366 -42.08 -0.84 4.79
N PRO A 367 -42.19 -2.11 4.36
CA PRO A 367 -42.42 -2.44 2.95
C PRO A 367 -43.77 -1.98 2.40
N ASP A 368 -44.74 -1.75 3.28
CA ASP A 368 -46.03 -1.13 3.00
C ASP A 368 -45.90 0.37 2.64
N ASP A 369 -44.83 1.02 3.09
CA ASP A 369 -44.47 2.37 2.65
C ASP A 369 -43.77 2.34 1.29
N LYS A 370 -44.58 2.48 0.24
CA LYS A 370 -44.13 2.49 -1.17
C LYS A 370 -43.41 3.79 -1.56
N ARG A 371 -43.14 4.70 -0.63
CA ARG A 371 -42.34 5.89 -0.91
C ARG A 371 -40.88 5.51 -1.15
N PRO A 372 -40.19 6.22 -2.07
CA PRO A 372 -38.77 6.02 -2.23
C PRO A 372 -38.00 6.45 -0.98
N PHE A 373 -36.95 5.72 -0.64
CA PHE A 373 -36.00 6.05 0.43
C PHE A 373 -34.56 6.03 -0.10
N ARG A 374 -33.66 6.72 0.59
CA ARG A 374 -32.25 6.77 0.20
C ARG A 374 -31.52 5.52 0.68
N ALA A 375 -30.76 4.87 -0.19
CA ALA A 375 -29.93 3.73 0.18
C ALA A 375 -28.75 3.52 -0.78
N ASP A 376 -27.75 2.79 -0.31
CA ASP A 376 -26.57 2.40 -1.06
C ASP A 376 -26.08 1.01 -0.62
N PHE A 377 -25.43 0.31 -1.55
CA PHE A 377 -24.93 -1.05 -1.35
C PHE A 377 -23.43 -1.04 -1.54
N GLY A 378 -22.72 -1.53 -0.53
CA GLY A 378 -21.26 -1.52 -0.46
C GLY A 378 -20.67 -2.92 -0.43
N VAL A 379 -19.48 -3.03 -1.02
CA VAL A 379 -18.50 -4.08 -0.70
C VAL A 379 -17.22 -3.39 -0.26
N VAL A 380 -16.70 -3.78 0.89
CA VAL A 380 -15.33 -3.50 1.32
C VAL A 380 -14.48 -4.70 0.95
N PHE A 381 -13.37 -4.46 0.27
CA PHE A 381 -12.37 -5.45 -0.09
C PHE A 381 -11.15 -5.27 0.81
N GLY A 382 -10.75 -6.33 1.49
CA GLY A 382 -9.58 -6.39 2.33
C GLY A 382 -8.26 -6.52 1.56
N ASP A 383 -7.17 -6.56 2.29
CA ASP A 383 -5.93 -7.18 1.81
C ASP A 383 -6.02 -8.71 1.82
N ALA A 384 -5.00 -9.37 1.27
CA ALA A 384 -4.98 -10.84 1.19
C ALA A 384 -4.96 -11.52 2.57
N GLU A 385 -4.53 -10.79 3.61
CA GLU A 385 -4.45 -11.28 4.98
C GLU A 385 -5.77 -11.06 5.73
N GLY A 386 -6.62 -10.12 5.31
CA GLY A 386 -7.82 -9.67 5.99
C GLY A 386 -7.53 -8.72 7.15
N ASN A 387 -6.46 -7.92 7.10
CA ASN A 387 -6.07 -7.02 8.20
C ASN A 387 -6.48 -5.56 7.96
N ASP A 388 -6.46 -5.11 6.70
CA ASP A 388 -6.81 -3.76 6.30
C ASP A 388 -7.86 -3.71 5.18
N ALA A 389 -8.72 -2.69 5.20
CA ALA A 389 -9.63 -2.38 4.10
C ALA A 389 -8.90 -1.62 2.97
N ASN A 390 -8.70 -2.28 1.83
CA ASN A 390 -7.98 -1.73 0.68
C ASN A 390 -8.86 -0.93 -0.28
N LEU A 391 -10.10 -1.35 -0.47
CA LEU A 391 -10.99 -0.77 -1.46
C LEU A 391 -12.43 -0.81 -0.96
N ARG A 392 -13.15 0.29 -1.20
CA ARG A 392 -14.59 0.38 -0.98
C ARG A 392 -15.30 0.66 -2.29
N SER A 393 -16.20 -0.26 -2.67
CA SER A 393 -16.97 -0.20 -3.90
C SER A 393 -18.45 -0.11 -3.58
N TYR A 394 -19.08 1.00 -3.93
CA TYR A 394 -20.50 1.22 -3.69
C TYR A 394 -21.27 1.37 -5.00
N TRP A 395 -22.53 0.94 -4.98
CA TRP A 395 -23.43 1.09 -6.11
C TRP A 395 -23.58 2.55 -6.50
N SER A 396 -23.82 3.46 -5.57
CA SER A 396 -24.06 4.87 -5.86
C SER A 396 -22.85 5.74 -5.48
N ASN A 397 -22.42 5.74 -4.22
CA ASN A 397 -21.39 6.63 -3.69
C ASN A 397 -20.02 6.37 -4.32
N GLN A 398 -19.49 7.36 -5.04
CA GLN A 398 -18.15 7.27 -5.66
C GLN A 398 -17.04 7.93 -4.82
N SER A 399 -17.39 8.57 -3.70
CA SER A 399 -16.44 9.24 -2.80
C SER A 399 -15.87 8.24 -1.78
N THR A 400 -15.15 7.24 -2.25
CA THR A 400 -14.74 6.07 -1.44
C THR A 400 -13.24 5.96 -1.19
N GLY A 401 -12.46 6.97 -1.60
CA GLY A 401 -11.00 7.04 -1.43
C GLY A 401 -10.58 7.45 -0.03
N LEU A 402 -11.04 6.71 0.98
CA LEU A 402 -10.63 6.85 2.37
C LEU A 402 -9.56 5.81 2.67
N VAL A 403 -8.48 6.24 3.33
CA VAL A 403 -7.35 5.40 3.75
C VAL A 403 -7.07 5.74 5.20
N ASP A 404 -7.07 4.72 6.07
CA ASP A 404 -6.72 4.80 7.50
C ASP A 404 -7.48 5.90 8.28
N ASP A 405 -8.72 6.17 7.90
CA ASP A 405 -9.54 7.22 8.48
C ASP A 405 -10.82 6.62 9.08
N ILE A 406 -10.67 5.90 10.18
CA ILE A 406 -11.76 5.24 10.92
C ILE A 406 -13.01 6.12 11.07
N PRO A 407 -12.91 7.41 11.47
CA PRO A 407 -14.08 8.30 11.55
C PRO A 407 -14.73 8.59 10.19
N GLY A 408 -13.96 8.62 9.11
CA GLY A 408 -14.48 8.81 7.75
C GLY A 408 -15.15 7.56 7.19
N GLU A 409 -14.57 6.41 7.49
CA GLU A 409 -15.04 5.10 7.00
C GLU A 409 -16.35 4.65 7.63
N ILE A 410 -16.65 5.13 8.84
CA ILE A 410 -17.95 4.94 9.49
C ILE A 410 -18.97 6.03 9.14
N MET A 411 -18.52 7.20 8.67
CA MET A 411 -19.41 8.32 8.37
C MET A 411 -20.31 8.02 7.16
N LEU A 412 -21.58 8.39 7.27
CA LEU A 412 -22.55 8.27 6.19
C LEU A 412 -22.61 9.55 5.35
N SER A 413 -22.79 9.40 4.04
CA SER A 413 -22.99 10.52 3.10
C SER A 413 -24.31 10.36 2.34
N PRO A 414 -25.48 10.60 2.98
CA PRO A 414 -26.77 10.26 2.40
C PRO A 414 -27.11 10.96 1.08
N ASN A 415 -26.54 12.14 0.83
CA ASN A 415 -26.66 12.86 -0.43
C ASN A 415 -25.97 12.15 -1.62
N LEU A 416 -25.15 11.12 -1.37
CA LEU A 416 -24.49 10.31 -2.39
C LEU A 416 -25.17 8.93 -2.56
N TRP A 417 -26.23 8.64 -1.80
CA TRP A 417 -26.98 7.39 -1.91
C TRP A 417 -27.93 7.41 -3.12
N GLY A 418 -28.22 6.22 -3.64
CA GLY A 418 -29.28 6.02 -4.62
C GLY A 418 -30.66 6.11 -3.97
N GLU A 419 -31.68 5.82 -4.76
CA GLU A 419 -33.08 5.79 -4.32
C GLU A 419 -33.65 4.38 -4.50
N LEU A 420 -34.25 3.84 -3.44
CA LEU A 420 -34.88 2.53 -3.44
C LEU A 420 -36.37 2.64 -3.15
N ARG A 421 -37.16 1.73 -3.73
CA ARG A 421 -38.61 1.65 -3.51
C ARG A 421 -39.07 0.20 -3.36
N PHE A 422 -39.94 -0.07 -2.39
CA PHE A 422 -40.66 -1.33 -2.31
C PHE A 422 -41.77 -1.38 -3.36
N GLU A 423 -41.90 -2.48 -4.09
CA GLU A 423 -42.98 -2.71 -5.08
C GLU A 423 -44.03 -3.70 -4.58
#